data_AF-A0A944S3C9-F1
#
_entry.id   AF-A0A944S3C9-F1
#
_cell.length_a   1.000
_cell.length_b   1.000
_cell.length_c   1.000
_cell.angle_alpha   90.00
_cell.angle_beta   90.00
_cell.angle_gamma   90.00
#
_symmetry.space_group_name_H-M   'P 1'
#
loop_
_entity.id
_entity.type
_entity.pdbx_description
1 polymer ?
#
loop_
_entity_poly.entity_id
_entity_poly.type
_entity_poly.pdbx_seq_one_letter_code
_entity_poly.pdbx_strand_id
1 'polypeptide(L)'
;STLAFLLGTKPDACILVINAIDEADYVQSTIQTLESLSQTRVIALAVSDKQGRDSGGQGVAANQTGDGHAMVEEVTGQLSRLHGRPVFCIGRSEDVCQMTDQVVGTFTQIESKVAA
;
A
#
# COMPACT_ATOMS: atom_id res chain seq x y z
N SER A 1 -16.57 -7.67 -13.88
CA SER A 1 -15.24 -7.96 -14.45
C SER A 1 -14.26 -6.93 -13.91
N THR A 2 -13.38 -7.31 -12.97
CA THR A 2 -12.43 -6.41 -12.29
C THR A 2 -11.50 -5.69 -13.27
N LEU A 3 -11.10 -6.36 -14.35
CA LEU A 3 -10.28 -5.76 -15.40
C LEU A 3 -11.05 -4.68 -16.17
N ALA A 4 -12.35 -4.91 -16.45
CA ALA A 4 -13.19 -3.88 -17.06
C ALA A 4 -13.37 -2.64 -16.16
N PHE A 5 -13.35 -2.82 -14.83
CA PHE A 5 -13.35 -1.70 -13.89
C PHE A 5 -12.05 -0.90 -13.96
N LEU A 6 -10.89 -1.56 -13.95
CA LEU A 6 -9.58 -0.89 -14.07
C LEU A 6 -9.44 -0.15 -15.40
N LEU A 7 -9.82 -0.78 -16.52
CA LEU A 7 -9.78 -0.13 -17.83
C LEU A 7 -10.82 0.98 -17.98
N GLY A 8 -12.00 0.83 -17.39
CA GLY A 8 -13.06 1.83 -17.45
C GLY A 8 -12.81 3.05 -16.56
N THR A 9 -12.14 2.87 -15.43
CA THR A 9 -11.78 3.97 -14.51
C THR A 9 -10.50 4.69 -14.91
N LYS A 10 -9.55 3.99 -15.55
CA LYS A 10 -8.23 4.51 -15.97
C LYS A 10 -7.60 5.40 -14.87
N PRO A 11 -7.28 4.84 -13.70
CA PRO A 11 -6.81 5.64 -12.57
C PRO A 11 -5.46 6.29 -12.86
N ASP A 12 -5.28 7.56 -12.50
CA ASP A 12 -3.99 8.26 -12.63
C ASP A 12 -2.91 7.70 -11.68
N ALA A 13 -3.34 7.22 -10.51
CA ALA A 13 -2.51 6.53 -9.55
C ALA A 13 -3.31 5.48 -8.78
N CYS A 14 -2.61 4.47 -8.25
CA CYS A 14 -3.20 3.47 -7.39
C CYS A 14 -2.30 3.15 -6.20
N ILE A 15 -2.93 2.72 -5.10
CA ILE A 15 -2.26 2.12 -3.95
C ILE A 15 -2.50 0.62 -4.06
N LEU A 16 -1.43 -0.17 -4.07
CA LEU A 16 -1.56 -1.62 -4.14
C LEU A 16 -1.64 -2.21 -2.73
N VAL A 17 -2.80 -2.75 -2.39
CA VAL A 17 -3.01 -3.45 -1.12
C VAL A 17 -2.50 -4.88 -1.25
N ILE A 18 -1.65 -5.31 -0.32
CA ILE A 18 -1.01 -6.63 -0.27
C ILE A 18 -1.16 -7.24 1.13
N ASN A 19 -0.97 -8.54 1.25
CA ASN A 19 -0.83 -9.21 2.54
C ASN A 19 0.66 -9.29 2.92
N ALA A 20 0.94 -9.37 4.22
CA ALA A 20 2.32 -9.51 4.72
C ALA A 20 3.02 -10.81 4.30
N ILE A 21 2.26 -11.80 3.83
CA ILE A 21 2.75 -13.12 3.41
C ILE A 21 2.88 -13.26 1.89
N ASP A 22 2.48 -12.23 1.12
CA ASP A 22 2.55 -12.30 -0.33
C ASP A 22 4.03 -12.32 -0.77
N GLU A 23 4.34 -13.17 -1.75
CA GLU A 23 5.69 -13.28 -2.28
C GLU A 23 6.09 -12.01 -3.05
N ALA A 24 7.35 -11.60 -2.89
CA ALA A 24 7.90 -10.42 -3.56
C ALA A 24 7.71 -10.44 -5.08
N ASP A 25 7.92 -11.59 -5.73
CA ASP A 25 7.76 -11.75 -7.17
C ASP A 25 6.31 -11.58 -7.62
N TYR A 26 5.36 -12.02 -6.79
CA TYR A 26 3.93 -11.84 -7.03
C TYR A 26 3.54 -10.35 -6.93
N VAL A 27 4.01 -9.65 -5.90
CA VAL A 27 3.80 -8.21 -5.74
C VAL A 27 4.38 -7.44 -6.92
N GLN A 28 5.62 -7.76 -7.32
CA GLN A 28 6.29 -7.13 -8.45
C GLN A 28 5.53 -7.36 -9.77
N SER A 29 5.11 -8.59 -10.04
CA SER A 29 4.35 -8.93 -11.25
C SER A 29 3.00 -8.20 -11.29
N THR A 30 2.36 -8.03 -10.14
CA THR A 30 1.10 -7.29 -10.00
C THR A 30 1.29 -5.80 -10.29
N ILE A 31 2.35 -5.19 -9.74
CA ILE A 31 2.71 -3.79 -10.03
C ILE A 31 2.89 -3.60 -11.55
N GLN A 32 3.72 -4.43 -12.17
CA GLN A 32 4.00 -4.35 -13.60
C GLN A 32 2.73 -4.49 -14.44
N THR A 33 1.84 -5.41 -14.04
CA THR A 33 0.57 -5.63 -14.73
C THR A 33 -0.34 -4.41 -14.64
N LEU A 34 -0.48 -3.80 -13.47
CA LEU A 34 -1.29 -2.59 -13.28
C LEU A 34 -0.75 -1.42 -14.10
N GLU A 35 0.55 -1.16 -14.01
CA GLU A 35 1.20 -0.07 -14.74
C GLU A 35 1.14 -0.27 -16.26
N SER A 36 1.27 -1.51 -16.74
CA SER A 36 1.24 -1.81 -18.18
C SER A 36 -0.18 -1.82 -18.77
N LEU A 37 -1.15 -2.42 -18.09
CA LEU A 37 -2.50 -2.60 -18.63
C LEU A 37 -3.35 -1.34 -18.55
N SER A 38 -3.26 -0.59 -17.45
CA SER A 38 -4.13 0.56 -17.19
C SER A 38 -3.46 1.91 -17.39
N GLN A 39 -2.16 1.93 -17.70
CA GLN A 39 -1.32 3.14 -17.73
C GLN A 39 -1.36 3.93 -16.41
N THR A 40 -1.74 3.27 -15.30
CA THR A 40 -1.71 3.85 -13.97
C THR A 40 -0.31 3.79 -13.38
N ARG A 41 -0.09 4.47 -12.26
CA ARG A 41 1.15 4.36 -11.48
C ARG A 41 0.83 3.84 -10.08
N VAL A 42 1.55 2.80 -9.64
CA VAL A 42 1.41 2.31 -8.26
C VAL A 42 2.19 3.22 -7.31
N ILE A 43 1.58 4.20 -6.67
CA ILE A 43 2.35 5.23 -5.93
C ILE A 43 2.78 4.80 -4.52
N ALA A 44 2.14 3.77 -3.98
CA ALA A 44 2.45 3.20 -2.67
C ALA A 44 1.95 1.75 -2.58
N LEU A 45 2.49 1.01 -1.60
CA LEU A 45 1.95 -0.27 -1.16
C LEU A 45 1.24 -0.11 0.18
N ALA A 46 0.23 -0.93 0.44
CA ALA A 46 -0.46 -0.95 1.72
C ALA A 46 -0.60 -2.39 2.22
N VAL A 47 -0.05 -2.69 3.38
CA VAL A 47 -0.11 -4.01 4.00
C VAL A 47 -1.37 -4.13 4.83
N SER A 48 -2.18 -5.14 4.52
CA SER A 48 -3.35 -5.53 5.31
C SER A 48 -2.94 -6.54 6.38
N ASP A 49 -2.87 -6.12 7.64
CA ASP A 49 -2.72 -7.03 8.77
C ASP A 49 -4.07 -7.71 9.09
N LYS A 50 -4.32 -8.84 8.41
CA LYS A 50 -5.50 -9.68 8.69
C LYS A 50 -5.28 -10.64 9.86
N GLN A 51 -4.11 -10.69 10.51
CA GLN A 51 -3.91 -11.64 11.61
C GLN A 51 -4.58 -11.21 12.94
N GLY A 52 -5.08 -9.98 13.04
CA GLY A 52 -5.68 -9.46 14.29
C GLY A 52 -7.21 -9.36 14.35
N ARG A 53 -7.98 -9.76 13.32
CA ARG A 53 -9.42 -9.43 13.24
C ARG A 53 -10.43 -10.59 13.16
N ASP A 54 -9.98 -11.84 13.18
CA ASP A 54 -10.88 -13.01 13.15
C ASP A 54 -11.21 -13.58 14.54
N SER A 55 -11.48 -12.71 15.51
CA SER A 55 -12.18 -13.11 16.74
C SER A 55 -13.31 -12.11 16.98
N GLY A 56 -14.52 -12.61 16.77
CA GLY A 56 -15.71 -11.81 16.59
C GLY A 56 -16.15 -11.01 17.81
N GLY A 57 -17.08 -10.10 17.54
CA GLY A 57 -17.91 -9.48 18.56
C GLY A 57 -17.21 -8.38 19.37
N GLN A 58 -18.06 -7.52 19.89
CA GLN A 58 -17.77 -6.41 20.77
C GLN A 58 -16.74 -6.73 21.87
N GLY A 59 -15.86 -5.75 22.10
CA GLY A 59 -15.32 -5.47 23.42
C GLY A 59 -14.05 -6.22 23.81
N VAL A 60 -13.28 -5.54 24.66
CA VAL A 60 -12.06 -5.97 25.35
C VAL A 60 -10.76 -5.72 24.57
N ALA A 61 -9.99 -4.80 25.14
CA ALA A 61 -8.62 -4.48 24.80
C ALA A 61 -7.74 -5.75 24.76
N ALA A 62 -7.51 -6.27 23.56
CA ALA A 62 -6.44 -7.22 23.32
C ALA A 62 -5.14 -6.43 23.14
N ASN A 63 -4.36 -6.42 24.21
CA ASN A 63 -2.98 -5.98 24.26
C ASN A 63 -2.22 -6.67 23.10
N GLN A 64 -1.97 -5.96 22.00
CA GLN A 64 -1.25 -6.48 20.85
C GLN A 64 0.19 -6.72 21.28
N THR A 65 0.50 -7.97 21.58
CA THR A 65 1.84 -8.49 21.87
C THR A 65 2.82 -8.06 20.80
N GLY A 66 3.98 -7.55 21.22
CA GLY A 66 4.98 -6.84 20.41
C GLY A 66 5.61 -7.57 19.20
N ASP A 67 5.25 -8.83 18.94
CA ASP A 67 5.81 -9.61 17.81
C ASP A 67 5.15 -9.28 16.46
N GLY A 68 3.84 -8.99 16.43
CA GLY A 68 3.15 -8.67 15.17
C GLY A 68 3.57 -7.32 14.57
N HIS A 69 3.85 -6.34 15.44
CA HIS A 69 4.32 -5.01 15.01
C HIS A 69 5.72 -5.06 14.42
N ALA A 70 6.62 -5.85 15.01
CA ALA A 70 7.99 -6.00 14.54
C ALA A 70 8.04 -6.72 13.18
N MET A 71 7.24 -7.76 12.98
CA MET A 71 7.15 -8.47 11.70
C MET A 71 6.59 -7.57 10.59
N VAL A 72 5.53 -6.81 10.89
CA VAL A 72 4.95 -5.87 9.91
C VAL A 72 5.93 -4.75 9.56
N GLU A 73 6.67 -4.22 10.53
CA GLU A 73 7.69 -3.20 10.30
C GLU A 73 8.87 -3.72 9.48
N GLU A 74 9.32 -4.96 9.74
CA GLU A 74 10.35 -5.62 8.95
C GLU A 74 9.90 -5.85 7.50
N VAL A 75 8.70 -6.40 7.30
CA VAL A 75 8.12 -6.64 5.97
C VAL A 75 7.93 -5.32 5.22
N THR A 76 7.43 -4.29 5.89
CA THR A 76 7.25 -2.93 5.32
C THR A 76 8.60 -2.34 4.89
N GLY A 77 9.63 -2.48 5.73
CA GLY A 77 10.99 -2.03 5.43
C GLY A 77 11.63 -2.79 4.27
N GLN A 78 11.46 -4.11 4.21
CA GLN A 78 11.97 -4.94 3.11
C GLN A 78 11.28 -4.61 1.79
N LEU A 79 9.96 -4.52 1.77
CA LEU A 79 9.18 -4.19 0.58
C LEU A 79 9.44 -2.76 0.08
N SER A 80 9.61 -1.81 1.00
CA SER A 80 9.95 -0.44 0.62
C SER A 80 11.31 -0.38 -0.07
N ARG A 81 12.31 -1.12 0.44
CA ARG A 81 13.63 -1.23 -0.20
C ARG A 81 13.56 -1.94 -1.55
N LEU A 82 12.78 -3.01 -1.64
CA LEU A 82 12.70 -3.84 -2.84
C LEU A 82 12.01 -3.12 -3.99
N HIS A 83 10.90 -2.43 -3.71
CA HIS A 83 10.08 -1.80 -4.74
C HIS A 83 10.37 -0.30 -4.91
N GLY A 84 11.17 0.31 -4.03
CA GLY A 84 11.52 1.73 -4.07
C GLY A 84 10.33 2.66 -3.86
N ARG A 85 9.29 2.18 -3.16
CA ARG A 85 8.00 2.85 -2.97
C ARG A 85 7.64 2.90 -1.49
N PRO A 86 6.88 3.90 -1.03
CA PRO A 86 6.41 3.94 0.34
C PRO A 86 5.45 2.78 0.61
N VAL A 87 5.54 2.19 1.79
CA VAL A 87 4.71 1.08 2.24
C VAL A 87 4.05 1.47 3.55
N PHE A 88 2.74 1.27 3.65
CA PHE A 88 1.91 1.70 4.77
C PHE A 88 1.12 0.54 5.38
N CYS A 89 0.77 0.61 6.66
CA CYS A 89 -0.09 -0.39 7.31
C CYS A 89 -1.51 0.13 7.46
N ILE A 90 -2.49 -0.54 6.84
CA ILE A 90 -3.91 -0.10 6.88
C ILE A 90 -4.48 -0.12 8.31
N GLY A 91 -3.93 -0.96 9.19
CA GLY A 91 -4.34 -1.06 10.60
C GLY A 91 -3.89 0.11 11.48
N ARG A 92 -2.98 0.98 11.00
CA ARG A 92 -2.42 2.10 11.76
C ARG A 92 -2.98 3.42 11.24
N SER A 93 -3.68 4.17 12.10
CA SER A 93 -4.29 5.45 11.70
C SER A 93 -3.26 6.48 11.23
N GLU A 94 -2.05 6.47 11.80
CA GLU A 94 -0.95 7.34 11.37
C GLU A 94 -0.51 7.03 9.93
N ASP A 95 -0.29 5.76 9.60
CA ASP A 95 0.05 5.31 8.25
C ASP A 95 -1.05 5.67 7.24
N VAL A 96 -2.33 5.61 7.63
CA VAL A 96 -3.44 6.04 6.76
C VAL A 96 -3.39 7.55 6.48
N CYS A 97 -3.05 8.37 7.48
CA CYS A 97 -2.84 9.80 7.28
C CYS A 97 -1.65 10.05 6.33
N GLN A 98 -0.50 9.42 6.59
CA GLN A 98 0.70 9.56 5.75
C GLN A 98 0.46 9.07 4.32
N MET A 99 -0.31 7.99 4.14
CA MET A 99 -0.72 7.49 2.84
C MET A 99 -1.61 8.50 2.11
N THR A 100 -2.48 9.19 2.83
CA THR A 100 -3.30 10.28 2.26
C THR A 100 -2.42 11.43 1.81
N ASP A 101 -1.45 11.83 2.64
CA ASP A 101 -0.48 12.87 2.28
C ASP A 101 0.38 12.47 1.08
N GLN A 102 0.74 11.18 0.94
CA GLN A 102 1.44 10.65 -0.23
C GLN A 102 0.60 10.76 -1.51
N VAL A 103 -0.71 10.50 -1.43
CA VAL A 103 -1.62 10.69 -2.57
C VAL A 103 -1.67 12.16 -2.94
N VAL A 104 -1.90 13.05 -1.97
CA VAL A 104 -1.94 14.50 -2.21
C VAL A 104 -0.60 14.97 -2.83
N GLY A 105 0.52 14.63 -2.20
CA GLY A 105 1.86 15.00 -2.63
C GLY A 105 2.21 14.52 -4.05
N THR A 106 1.70 13.37 -4.47
CA THR A 106 1.87 12.86 -5.84
C THR A 106 1.26 13.82 -6.87
N PHE A 107 0.09 14.40 -6.57
CA PHE A 107 -0.66 15.24 -7.50
C PHE A 107 -0.44 16.75 -7.29
N THR A 108 0.03 17.16 -6.11
CA THR A 108 0.32 18.57 -5.79
C THR A 108 1.78 18.95 -6.00
N GLN A 109 2.63 18.05 -6.51
CA GLN A 109 3.93 18.41 -7.10
C GLN A 109 3.73 19.18 -8.43
N ILE A 110 3.04 20.32 -8.32
CA ILE A 110 2.95 21.36 -9.33
C ILE A 110 4.21 22.22 -9.13
N GLU A 111 5.17 22.03 -10.04
CA GLU A 111 6.30 22.92 -10.33
C GLU A 111 7.46 23.01 -9.31
N SER A 112 8.49 22.18 -9.51
CA SER A 112 9.88 22.56 -9.16
C SER A 112 10.88 22.15 -10.25
N LYS A 113 10.41 21.99 -11.49
CA LYS A 113 11.25 21.57 -12.63
C LYS A 113 11.12 22.51 -13.84
N VAL A 114 11.06 23.81 -13.59
CA VAL A 114 11.33 24.88 -14.57
C VAL A 114 12.26 25.92 -13.93
N ALA A 115 13.51 25.52 -13.70
CA ALA A 115 14.63 26.42 -13.42
C ALA A 115 15.95 25.65 -13.54
N ALA A 116 16.32 25.27 -14.76
CA ALA A 116 17.69 24.92 -15.15
C ALA A 116 17.82 25.08 -16.66
#